data_AF-A0A2N8NH01-F1
#
_entry.id   AF-A0A2N8NH01-F1
#
_cell.length_a   1.000
_cell.length_b   1.000
_cell.length_c   1.000
_cell.angle_alpha   90.00
_cell.angle_beta   90.00
_cell.angle_gamma   90.00
#
_symmetry.space_group_name_H-M   'P 1'
#
loop_
_entity.id
_entity.type
_entity.pdbx_description
1 polymer ?
#
loop_
_entity_poly.entity_id
_entity_poly.type
_entity_poly.pdbx_seq_one_letter_code
_entity_poly.pdbx_strand_id
1 'polypeptide(L)'
;MKITLSKLGTKNLAALAQRVVNSSKNGKYKMAEEHDFLKALERESAEYDKLYAKLTYSGKGDDILTADAARDKAFYALKLYLKGYKDVPSLPDVFEAALLYEVMEQYDRGITKMTYADETAQLKSLFTELDKPEHIARLTTLKLKPAYEDLKAKQEAFENLYAEQAEANAELRALPSATSARARLEKALRTYLDLVTAMRTVTGWDMLYHDLNEMVKAAAATYKNDKHPSDQKKPTDPKAPKDPKDPKEPKEPKKPKKPKEGGGDDIHLPEEPPKKPEEGGGGGGGSTPEQPTPPQPPEGGGGH
;
A
#
# COMPACT_ATOMS: atom_id res chain seq x y z
N MET A 1 24.26 2.87 -31.46
CA MET A 1 23.97 1.42 -31.28
C MET A 1 22.47 1.23 -31.56
N LYS A 2 21.99 0.08 -32.08
CA LYS A 2 20.55 -0.08 -32.42
C LYS A 2 19.87 -1.07 -31.47
N ILE A 3 18.93 -0.59 -30.65
CA ILE A 3 18.08 -1.43 -29.79
C ILE A 3 16.71 -0.79 -29.53
N THR A 4 15.69 -1.63 -29.41
CA THR A 4 14.35 -1.21 -28.98
C THR A 4 14.17 -1.61 -27.52
N LEU A 5 14.56 -0.73 -26.59
CA LEU A 5 14.56 -1.02 -25.14
C LEU A 5 13.19 -1.45 -24.60
N SER A 6 12.10 -0.90 -25.15
CA SER A 6 10.73 -1.26 -24.78
C SER A 6 10.36 -2.73 -25.06
N LYS A 7 11.11 -3.43 -25.91
CA LYS A 7 10.94 -4.87 -26.16
C LYS A 7 11.65 -5.76 -25.14
N LEU A 8 12.51 -5.20 -24.28
CA LEU A 8 13.18 -5.98 -23.23
C LEU A 8 12.22 -6.23 -22.08
N GLY A 9 12.08 -7.49 -21.65
CA GLY A 9 11.42 -7.82 -20.38
C GLY A 9 12.07 -7.08 -19.21
N THR A 10 11.33 -6.94 -18.10
CA THR A 10 11.76 -6.17 -16.90
C THR A 10 13.15 -6.57 -16.41
N LYS A 11 13.42 -7.87 -16.23
CA LYS A 11 14.72 -8.39 -15.80
C LYS A 11 15.85 -8.10 -16.80
N ASN A 12 15.57 -8.24 -18.10
CA ASN A 12 16.57 -8.04 -19.15
C ASN A 12 16.94 -6.56 -19.30
N LEU A 13 15.96 -5.66 -19.11
CA LEU A 13 16.21 -4.22 -19.10
C LEU A 13 17.09 -3.82 -17.90
N ALA A 14 16.76 -4.30 -16.69
CA ALA A 14 17.55 -4.06 -15.48
C ALA A 14 18.99 -4.60 -15.64
N ALA A 15 19.13 -5.85 -16.07
CA ALA A 15 20.43 -6.47 -16.27
C ALA A 15 21.29 -5.76 -17.34
N LEU A 16 20.68 -5.28 -18.42
CA LEU A 16 21.39 -4.50 -19.43
C LEU A 16 21.87 -3.15 -18.84
N ALA A 17 21.00 -2.43 -18.13
CA ALA A 17 21.37 -1.16 -17.50
C ALA A 17 22.53 -1.32 -16.52
N GLN A 18 22.46 -2.31 -15.61
CA GLN A 18 23.55 -2.61 -14.68
C GLN A 18 24.86 -2.98 -15.39
N ARG A 19 24.81 -3.82 -16.42
CA ARG A 19 26.01 -4.19 -17.19
C ARG A 19 26.65 -2.99 -17.86
N VAL A 20 25.83 -2.09 -18.43
CA VAL A 20 26.31 -0.85 -19.03
C VAL A 20 26.96 0.04 -17.97
N VAL A 21 26.32 0.24 -16.81
CA VAL A 21 26.89 1.03 -15.70
C VAL A 21 28.23 0.44 -15.24
N ASN A 22 28.26 -0.86 -14.94
CA ASN A 22 29.45 -1.53 -14.44
C ASN A 22 30.60 -1.50 -15.46
N SER A 23 30.30 -1.72 -16.74
CA SER A 23 31.29 -1.65 -17.82
C SER A 23 31.87 -0.25 -17.99
N SER A 24 31.06 0.78 -17.76
CA SER A 24 31.49 2.17 -17.87
C SER A 24 32.22 2.69 -16.63
N LYS A 25 32.08 2.03 -15.47
CA LYS A 25 32.70 2.41 -14.18
C LYS A 25 33.82 1.48 -13.70
N ASN A 26 34.40 0.68 -14.59
CA ASN A 26 35.39 -0.33 -14.22
C ASN A 26 36.83 0.19 -14.08
N GLY A 27 37.06 1.51 -14.06
CA GLY A 27 38.39 2.13 -14.01
C GLY A 27 39.08 2.28 -15.37
N LYS A 28 38.62 1.57 -16.41
CA LYS A 28 39.21 1.59 -17.76
C LYS A 28 38.83 2.84 -18.54
N TYR A 29 37.67 3.44 -18.23
CA TYR A 29 37.03 4.47 -19.03
C TYR A 29 36.78 5.76 -18.23
N LYS A 30 37.85 6.37 -17.71
CA LYS A 30 37.79 7.56 -16.83
C LYS A 30 36.97 8.72 -17.40
N MET A 31 36.97 8.93 -18.71
CA MET A 31 36.19 9.98 -19.37
C MET A 31 34.68 9.79 -19.26
N ALA A 32 34.22 8.55 -19.09
CA ALA A 32 32.81 8.21 -18.97
C ALA A 32 32.35 8.17 -17.51
N GLU A 33 33.23 7.81 -16.58
CA GLU A 33 32.94 7.64 -15.14
C GLU A 33 32.28 8.87 -14.50
N GLU A 34 32.78 10.05 -14.84
CA GLU A 34 32.29 11.30 -14.26
C GLU A 34 31.12 11.92 -15.03
N HIS A 35 30.74 11.35 -16.18
CA HIS A 35 29.74 11.94 -17.06
C HIS A 35 28.33 11.87 -16.45
N ASP A 36 27.60 12.98 -16.47
CA ASP A 36 26.28 13.11 -15.83
C ASP A 36 25.26 12.08 -16.32
N PHE A 37 25.29 11.74 -17.62
CA PHE A 37 24.40 10.70 -18.16
C PHE A 37 24.67 9.29 -17.60
N LEU A 38 25.92 8.97 -17.24
CA LEU A 38 26.24 7.70 -16.59
C LEU A 38 25.72 7.70 -15.14
N LYS A 39 25.95 8.79 -14.41
CA LYS A 39 25.44 8.99 -13.05
C LYS A 39 23.90 8.92 -13.00
N ALA A 40 23.23 9.52 -14.00
CA ALA A 40 21.79 9.43 -14.14
C ALA A 40 21.34 7.99 -14.41
N LEU A 41 21.99 7.27 -15.33
CA LEU A 41 21.69 5.85 -15.60
C LEU A 41 21.89 4.98 -14.35
N GLU A 42 22.96 5.18 -13.61
CA GLU A 42 23.24 4.47 -12.36
C GLU A 42 22.13 4.70 -11.32
N ARG A 43 21.72 5.96 -11.12
CA ARG A 43 20.62 6.31 -10.21
C ARG A 43 19.31 5.63 -10.61
N GLU A 44 18.88 5.78 -11.87
CA GLU A 44 17.62 5.19 -12.33
C GLU A 44 17.67 3.65 -12.33
N SER A 45 18.83 3.04 -12.58
CA SER A 45 19.02 1.58 -12.47
C SER A 45 18.83 1.11 -11.03
N ALA A 46 19.46 1.79 -10.06
CA ALA A 46 19.32 1.46 -8.65
C ALA A 46 17.88 1.65 -8.14
N GLU A 47 17.19 2.71 -8.59
CA GLU A 47 15.76 2.90 -8.27
C GLU A 47 14.88 1.81 -8.88
N TYR A 48 15.17 1.37 -10.10
CA TYR A 48 14.42 0.30 -10.76
C TYR A 48 14.61 -1.05 -10.07
N ASP A 49 15.83 -1.36 -9.62
CA ASP A 49 16.13 -2.62 -8.92
C ASP A 49 15.40 -2.75 -7.58
N LYS A 50 15.23 -1.64 -6.84
CA LYS A 50 14.44 -1.63 -5.59
C LYS A 50 12.99 -2.08 -5.80
N LEU A 51 12.42 -1.82 -6.98
CA LEU A 51 11.04 -2.21 -7.29
C LEU A 51 10.89 -3.70 -7.59
N TYR A 52 11.98 -4.40 -7.95
CA TYR A 52 11.95 -5.84 -8.20
C TYR A 52 11.78 -6.65 -6.91
N ALA A 53 12.25 -6.11 -5.78
CA ALA A 53 12.08 -6.71 -4.45
C ALA A 53 10.78 -6.29 -3.73
N LYS A 54 9.91 -5.52 -4.39
CA LYS A 54 8.74 -4.89 -3.76
C LYS A 54 7.70 -5.93 -3.31
N LEU A 55 7.38 -5.92 -2.02
CA LEU A 55 6.13 -6.49 -1.51
C LEU A 55 4.96 -5.61 -2.00
N THR A 56 3.91 -6.22 -2.56
CA THR A 56 2.73 -5.49 -3.04
C THR A 56 1.84 -4.96 -1.90
N TYR A 57 2.09 -5.43 -0.67
CA TYR A 57 1.39 -5.05 0.55
C TYR A 57 2.33 -5.14 1.75
N SER A 58 1.98 -4.51 2.87
CA SER A 58 2.84 -4.41 4.07
C SER A 58 3.08 -5.72 4.82
N GLY A 59 2.38 -6.81 4.51
CA GLY A 59 2.51 -8.08 5.24
C GLY A 59 1.85 -8.12 6.63
N LYS A 60 1.42 -6.96 7.17
CA LYS A 60 0.93 -6.82 8.56
C LYS A 60 -0.54 -7.19 8.78
N GLY A 61 -1.23 -7.71 7.76
CA GLY A 61 -2.66 -8.00 7.84
C GLY A 61 -3.00 -9.01 8.95
N ASP A 62 -2.26 -10.11 9.01
CA ASP A 62 -2.50 -11.18 10.00
C ASP A 62 -2.20 -10.73 11.43
N ASP A 63 -1.18 -9.89 11.63
CA ASP A 63 -0.83 -9.33 12.93
C ASP A 63 -1.94 -8.40 13.44
N ILE A 64 -2.50 -7.57 12.56
CA ILE A 64 -3.64 -6.70 12.88
C ILE A 64 -4.87 -7.52 13.24
N LEU A 65 -5.23 -8.53 12.43
CA LEU A 65 -6.36 -9.41 12.71
C LEU A 65 -6.20 -10.13 14.06
N THR A 66 -4.98 -10.53 14.39
CA THR A 66 -4.68 -11.20 15.67
C THR A 66 -4.80 -10.23 16.85
N ALA A 67 -4.28 -9.00 16.71
CA ALA A 67 -4.38 -7.98 17.75
C ALA A 67 -5.83 -7.52 17.99
N ASP A 68 -6.59 -7.38 16.91
CA ASP A 68 -8.02 -7.07 16.89
C ASP A 68 -8.82 -8.14 17.65
N ALA A 69 -8.65 -9.41 17.27
CA ALA A 69 -9.31 -10.53 17.94
C ALA A 69 -8.91 -10.64 19.44
N ALA A 70 -7.66 -10.30 19.79
CA ALA A 70 -7.22 -10.30 21.18
C ALA A 70 -7.90 -9.19 21.98
N ARG A 71 -8.01 -7.98 21.42
CA ARG A 71 -8.73 -6.84 22.00
C ARG A 71 -10.19 -7.18 22.24
N ASP A 72 -10.88 -7.67 21.21
CA ASP A 72 -12.29 -8.08 21.27
C ASP A 72 -12.52 -9.10 22.38
N LYS A 73 -11.65 -10.11 22.45
CA LYS A 73 -11.71 -11.15 23.47
C LYS A 73 -11.56 -10.60 24.87
N ALA A 74 -10.66 -9.64 25.09
CA ALA A 74 -10.46 -9.02 26.41
C ALA A 74 -11.67 -8.18 26.83
N PHE A 75 -12.25 -7.41 25.91
CA PHE A 75 -13.47 -6.65 26.15
C PHE A 75 -14.63 -7.59 26.54
N TYR A 76 -14.88 -8.61 25.72
CA TYR A 76 -15.95 -9.57 25.98
C TYR A 76 -15.73 -10.37 27.26
N ALA A 77 -14.50 -10.78 27.57
CA ALA A 77 -14.21 -11.51 28.80
C ALA A 77 -14.57 -10.69 30.05
N LEU A 78 -14.17 -9.41 30.08
CA LEU A 78 -14.48 -8.51 31.19
C LEU A 78 -16.00 -8.27 31.30
N LYS A 79 -16.67 -7.97 30.18
CA LYS A 79 -18.11 -7.75 30.15
C LYS A 79 -18.89 -8.99 30.59
N LEU A 80 -18.54 -10.16 30.05
CA LEU A 80 -19.22 -11.43 30.35
C LEU A 80 -19.02 -11.83 31.82
N TYR A 81 -17.83 -11.60 32.38
CA TYR A 81 -17.58 -11.82 33.79
C TYR A 81 -18.50 -10.96 34.66
N LEU A 82 -18.57 -9.65 34.41
CA LEU A 82 -19.44 -8.73 35.14
C LEU A 82 -20.93 -9.12 35.01
N LYS A 83 -21.35 -9.55 33.81
CA LYS A 83 -22.71 -10.06 33.56
C LYS A 83 -23.04 -11.27 34.43
N GLY A 84 -22.14 -12.23 34.51
CA GLY A 84 -22.32 -13.42 35.34
C GLY A 84 -22.28 -13.08 36.84
N TYR A 85 -21.35 -12.21 37.25
CA TYR A 85 -21.15 -11.83 38.64
C TYR A 85 -22.39 -11.15 39.23
N LYS A 86 -23.00 -10.21 38.51
CA LYS A 86 -24.17 -9.46 39.01
C LYS A 86 -25.41 -10.33 39.24
N ASP A 87 -25.49 -11.51 38.62
CA ASP A 87 -26.64 -12.41 38.70
C ASP A 87 -26.46 -13.53 39.76
N VAL A 88 -25.43 -13.43 40.62
CA VAL A 88 -25.17 -14.37 41.74
C VAL A 88 -25.26 -13.63 43.09
N PRO A 89 -26.46 -13.53 43.71
CA PRO A 89 -26.68 -12.71 44.91
C PRO A 89 -25.88 -13.11 46.15
N SER A 90 -25.32 -14.32 46.18
CA SER A 90 -24.48 -14.81 47.27
C SER A 90 -23.03 -14.32 47.22
N LEU A 91 -22.59 -13.70 46.12
CA LEU A 91 -21.25 -13.11 46.00
C LEU A 91 -21.16 -11.77 46.76
N PRO A 92 -19.98 -11.39 47.26
CA PRO A 92 -19.75 -10.06 47.79
C PRO A 92 -19.80 -9.01 46.67
N ASP A 93 -20.14 -7.77 46.99
CA ASP A 93 -20.00 -6.61 46.08
C ASP A 93 -20.78 -6.72 44.75
N VAL A 94 -21.84 -7.53 44.70
CA VAL A 94 -22.71 -7.74 43.52
C VAL A 94 -23.27 -6.43 42.96
N PHE A 95 -23.60 -5.48 43.83
CA PHE A 95 -24.07 -4.15 43.42
C PHE A 95 -22.99 -3.38 42.63
N GLU A 96 -21.72 -3.46 43.05
CA GLU A 96 -20.63 -2.81 42.34
C GLU A 96 -20.36 -3.46 40.98
N ALA A 97 -20.52 -4.79 40.89
CA ALA A 97 -20.42 -5.51 39.62
C ALA A 97 -21.56 -5.12 38.66
N ALA A 98 -22.78 -4.92 39.17
CA ALA A 98 -23.90 -4.46 38.37
C ALA A 98 -23.65 -3.06 37.79
N LEU A 99 -23.15 -2.12 38.61
CA LEU A 99 -22.83 -0.77 38.15
C LEU A 99 -21.72 -0.75 37.07
N LEU A 100 -20.66 -1.54 37.24
CA LEU A 100 -19.64 -1.67 36.19
C LEU A 100 -20.17 -2.33 34.91
N TYR A 101 -21.05 -3.33 35.05
CA TYR A 101 -21.70 -3.95 33.90
C TYR A 101 -22.52 -2.94 33.10
N GLU A 102 -23.27 -2.07 33.76
CA GLU A 102 -24.06 -1.01 33.10
C GLU A 102 -23.18 -0.05 32.30
N VAL A 103 -22.02 0.34 32.85
CA VAL A 103 -21.02 1.13 32.11
C VAL A 103 -20.56 0.36 30.87
N MET A 104 -20.13 -0.89 31.01
CA MET A 104 -19.70 -1.71 29.86
C MET A 104 -20.82 -1.86 28.81
N GLU A 105 -22.08 -2.00 29.23
CA GLU A 105 -23.23 -2.14 28.34
C GLU A 105 -23.53 -0.86 27.57
N GLN A 106 -23.45 0.31 28.20
CA GLN A 106 -23.68 1.62 27.55
C GLN A 106 -22.74 1.85 26.36
N TYR A 107 -21.53 1.30 26.43
CA TYR A 107 -20.51 1.42 25.39
C TYR A 107 -20.48 0.22 24.43
N ASP A 108 -21.17 -0.90 24.72
CA ASP A 108 -21.28 -2.04 23.80
C ASP A 108 -22.35 -1.81 22.72
N ARG A 109 -22.02 -0.96 21.74
CA ARG A 109 -22.86 -0.73 20.57
C ARG A 109 -22.58 -1.72 19.45
N GLY A 110 -22.35 -2.99 19.80
CA GLY A 110 -21.80 -3.98 18.88
C GLY A 110 -20.35 -3.65 18.54
N ILE A 111 -19.56 -3.38 19.59
CA ILE A 111 -18.21 -2.79 19.45
C ILE A 111 -17.32 -3.61 18.50
N THR A 112 -17.42 -4.94 18.55
CA THR A 112 -16.63 -5.88 17.74
C THR A 112 -17.15 -6.10 16.31
N LYS A 113 -18.14 -5.29 15.89
CA LYS A 113 -18.64 -5.27 14.51
C LYS A 113 -18.39 -3.92 13.85
N MET A 114 -17.74 -3.01 14.57
CA MET A 114 -17.41 -1.69 14.09
C MET A 114 -16.20 -1.75 13.14
N THR A 115 -15.95 -0.65 12.46
CA THR A 115 -14.65 -0.46 11.82
C THR A 115 -13.57 -0.32 12.90
N TYR A 116 -12.32 -0.63 12.56
CA TYR A 116 -11.18 -0.46 13.48
C TYR A 116 -11.08 0.94 14.10
N ALA A 117 -11.40 1.98 13.32
CA ALA A 117 -11.37 3.35 13.78
C ALA A 117 -12.51 3.64 14.78
N ASP A 118 -13.72 3.19 14.45
CA ASP A 118 -14.90 3.38 15.30
C ASP A 118 -14.77 2.59 16.61
N GLU A 119 -14.31 1.33 16.56
CA GLU A 119 -14.06 0.53 17.75
C GLU A 119 -13.00 1.17 18.65
N THR A 120 -11.89 1.64 18.08
CA THR A 120 -10.85 2.36 18.81
C THR A 120 -11.41 3.60 19.51
N ALA A 121 -12.22 4.40 18.81
CA ALA A 121 -12.85 5.59 19.39
C ALA A 121 -13.81 5.21 20.53
N GLN A 122 -14.57 4.13 20.35
CA GLN A 122 -15.52 3.64 21.33
C GLN A 122 -14.83 3.11 22.59
N LEU A 123 -13.75 2.33 22.45
CA LEU A 123 -12.96 1.82 23.58
C LEU A 123 -12.25 2.94 24.33
N LYS A 124 -11.70 3.94 23.65
CA LYS A 124 -11.13 5.13 24.32
C LYS A 124 -12.17 5.88 25.14
N SER A 125 -13.39 5.98 24.61
CA SER A 125 -14.51 6.61 25.33
C SER A 125 -14.91 5.78 26.55
N LEU A 126 -14.93 4.45 26.45
CA LEU A 126 -15.15 3.54 27.56
C LEU A 126 -14.04 3.64 28.62
N PHE A 127 -12.77 3.72 28.20
CA PHE A 127 -11.65 3.87 29.12
C PHE A 127 -11.72 5.18 29.88
N THR A 128 -12.06 6.27 29.21
CA THR A 128 -12.30 7.57 29.85
C THR A 128 -13.37 7.48 30.94
N GLU A 129 -14.43 6.73 30.70
CA GLU A 129 -15.47 6.48 31.72
C GLU A 129 -14.92 5.60 32.84
N LEU A 130 -14.35 4.44 32.54
CA LEU A 130 -13.83 3.49 33.55
C LEU A 130 -12.66 4.03 34.37
N ASP A 131 -11.94 5.04 33.88
CA ASP A 131 -10.85 5.72 34.59
C ASP A 131 -11.35 6.71 35.66
N LYS A 132 -12.66 6.97 35.74
CA LYS A 132 -13.20 7.77 36.84
C LYS A 132 -12.95 7.11 38.20
N PRO A 133 -12.66 7.89 39.26
CA PRO A 133 -12.28 7.33 40.57
C PRO A 133 -13.27 6.31 41.13
N GLU A 134 -14.57 6.53 40.94
CA GLU A 134 -15.62 5.62 41.38
C GLU A 134 -15.54 4.24 40.70
N HIS A 135 -15.22 4.18 39.40
CA HIS A 135 -15.13 2.92 38.66
C HIS A 135 -13.80 2.21 38.90
N ILE A 136 -12.71 2.94 39.08
CA ILE A 136 -11.43 2.39 39.54
C ILE A 136 -11.55 1.76 40.94
N ALA A 137 -12.30 2.40 41.85
CA ALA A 137 -12.58 1.82 43.16
C ALA A 137 -13.34 0.49 43.02
N ARG A 138 -14.39 0.44 42.19
CA ARG A 138 -15.15 -0.80 41.90
C ARG A 138 -14.27 -1.90 41.30
N LEU A 139 -13.45 -1.58 40.29
CA LEU A 139 -12.50 -2.50 39.68
C LEU A 139 -11.50 -3.06 40.71
N THR A 140 -11.13 -2.25 41.71
CA THR A 140 -10.23 -2.67 42.79
C THR A 140 -10.92 -3.57 43.82
N THR A 141 -12.16 -3.25 44.18
CA THR A 141 -13.01 -4.08 45.06
C THR A 141 -13.20 -5.46 44.45
N LEU A 142 -13.59 -5.53 43.17
CA LEU A 142 -13.87 -6.76 42.44
C LEU A 142 -12.60 -7.48 41.92
N LYS A 143 -11.41 -6.94 42.20
CA LYS A 143 -10.11 -7.49 41.72
C LYS A 143 -9.99 -7.59 40.19
N LEU A 144 -10.70 -6.73 39.47
CA LEU A 144 -10.73 -6.67 38.00
C LEU A 144 -9.71 -5.70 37.40
N LYS A 145 -8.97 -4.95 38.23
CA LYS A 145 -7.92 -4.04 37.76
C LYS A 145 -6.94 -4.71 36.77
N PRO A 146 -6.40 -5.93 37.01
CA PRO A 146 -5.52 -6.58 36.04
C PRO A 146 -6.18 -6.83 34.68
N ALA A 147 -7.45 -7.23 34.66
CA ALA A 147 -8.18 -7.46 33.41
C ALA A 147 -8.45 -6.16 32.65
N TYR A 148 -8.69 -5.06 33.37
CA TYR A 148 -8.85 -3.74 32.77
C TYR A 148 -7.55 -3.20 32.16
N GLU A 149 -6.43 -3.31 32.86
CA GLU A 149 -5.12 -2.92 32.31
C GLU A 149 -4.71 -3.80 31.12
N ASP A 150 -5.05 -5.09 31.14
CA ASP A 150 -4.83 -6.01 30.02
C ASP A 150 -5.64 -5.62 28.77
N LEU A 151 -6.89 -5.17 28.94
CA LEU A 151 -7.70 -4.63 27.84
C LEU A 151 -7.08 -3.34 27.27
N LYS A 152 -6.61 -2.42 28.12
CA LYS A 152 -5.90 -1.22 27.66
C LYS A 152 -4.64 -1.55 26.86
N ALA A 153 -3.82 -2.46 27.38
CA ALA A 153 -2.59 -2.89 26.71
C ALA A 153 -2.86 -3.50 25.33
N LYS A 154 -3.94 -4.28 25.19
CA LYS A 154 -4.35 -4.85 23.90
C LYS A 154 -4.85 -3.80 22.91
N GLN A 155 -5.60 -2.79 23.39
CA GLN A 155 -5.99 -1.65 22.56
C GLN A 155 -4.75 -0.87 22.08
N GLU A 156 -3.80 -0.58 22.96
CA GLU A 156 -2.57 0.12 22.61
C GLU A 156 -1.73 -0.68 21.59
N ALA A 157 -1.59 -1.99 21.81
CA ALA A 157 -0.89 -2.88 20.87
C ALA A 157 -1.54 -2.88 19.47
N PHE A 158 -2.87 -2.89 19.41
CA PHE A 158 -3.60 -2.77 18.15
C PHE A 158 -3.32 -1.42 17.46
N GLU A 159 -3.41 -0.30 18.18
CA GLU A 159 -3.18 1.02 17.61
C GLU A 159 -1.76 1.18 17.06
N ASN A 160 -0.76 0.65 17.77
CA ASN A 160 0.62 0.66 17.31
C ASN A 160 0.77 -0.12 16.00
N LEU A 161 0.24 -1.35 15.91
CA LEU A 161 0.29 -2.14 14.68
C LEU A 161 -0.46 -1.48 13.52
N TYR A 162 -1.61 -0.87 13.80
CA TYR A 162 -2.42 -0.17 12.81
C TYR A 162 -1.68 1.07 12.26
N ALA A 163 -1.03 1.84 13.14
CA ALA A 163 -0.20 2.98 12.75
C ALA A 163 1.02 2.53 11.92
N GLU A 164 1.73 1.50 12.37
CA GLU A 164 2.88 0.98 11.62
C GLU A 164 2.48 0.42 10.24
N GLN A 165 1.28 -0.16 10.10
CA GLN A 165 0.78 -0.59 8.80
C GLN A 165 0.49 0.61 7.89
N ALA A 166 -0.08 1.68 8.43
CA ALA A 166 -0.31 2.91 7.68
C ALA A 166 1.01 3.50 7.17
N GLU A 167 2.06 3.52 8.00
CA GLU A 167 3.41 3.96 7.63
C GLU A 167 4.01 3.06 6.53
N ALA A 168 4.02 1.74 6.74
CA ALA A 168 4.53 0.80 5.74
C ALA A 168 3.79 0.94 4.39
N ASN A 169 2.47 1.14 4.43
CA ASN A 169 1.67 1.36 3.23
C ASN A 169 1.97 2.73 2.58
N ALA A 170 2.26 3.76 3.36
CA ALA A 170 2.67 5.07 2.85
C ALA A 170 4.03 4.98 2.14
N GLU A 171 5.02 4.29 2.73
CA GLU A 171 6.32 4.03 2.11
C GLU A 171 6.18 3.28 0.78
N LEU A 172 5.32 2.24 0.75
CA LEU A 172 5.03 1.49 -0.48
C LEU A 172 4.39 2.35 -1.58
N ARG A 173 3.60 3.37 -1.22
CA ARG A 173 2.98 4.33 -2.16
C ARG A 173 3.91 5.45 -2.57
N ALA A 174 4.86 5.84 -1.73
CA ALA A 174 5.89 6.83 -2.05
C ALA A 174 6.86 6.31 -3.12
N LEU A 175 7.02 4.99 -3.24
CA LEU A 175 7.81 4.40 -4.31
C LEU A 175 7.21 4.71 -5.70
N PRO A 176 8.05 5.08 -6.69
CA PRO A 176 7.59 5.29 -8.06
C PRO A 176 6.84 4.07 -8.60
N SER A 177 5.80 4.28 -9.41
CA SER A 177 5.15 3.16 -10.10
C SER A 177 6.16 2.40 -10.97
N ALA A 178 6.01 1.06 -11.05
CA ALA A 178 6.89 0.22 -11.85
C ALA A 178 6.96 0.70 -13.31
N THR A 179 5.83 1.18 -13.86
CA THR A 179 5.75 1.77 -15.19
C THR A 179 6.59 3.06 -15.31
N SER A 180 6.47 3.98 -14.35
CA SER A 180 7.24 5.23 -14.34
C SER A 180 8.74 4.95 -14.22
N ALA A 181 9.15 4.12 -13.27
CA ALA A 181 10.55 3.75 -13.09
C ALA A 181 11.12 3.05 -14.33
N ARG A 182 10.34 2.17 -14.98
CA ARG A 182 10.74 1.55 -16.23
C ARG A 182 11.00 2.60 -17.31
N ALA A 183 10.08 3.54 -17.51
CA ALA A 183 10.22 4.58 -18.52
C ALA A 183 11.44 5.48 -18.27
N ARG A 184 11.71 5.83 -17.01
CA ARG A 184 12.91 6.59 -16.62
C ARG A 184 14.19 5.81 -16.90
N LEU A 185 14.23 4.53 -16.55
CA LEU A 185 15.38 3.67 -16.85
C LEU A 185 15.63 3.54 -18.35
N GLU A 186 14.57 3.29 -19.15
CA GLU A 186 14.69 3.23 -20.62
C GLU A 186 15.22 4.55 -21.19
N LYS A 187 14.75 5.69 -20.68
CA LYS A 187 15.22 7.02 -21.11
C LYS A 187 16.69 7.23 -20.76
N ALA A 188 17.08 7.01 -19.50
CA ALA A 188 18.46 7.20 -19.06
C ALA A 188 19.43 6.28 -19.81
N LEU A 189 19.05 5.02 -20.01
CA LEU A 189 19.86 4.06 -20.75
C LEU A 189 20.01 4.46 -22.21
N ARG A 190 18.92 4.89 -22.86
CA ARG A 190 18.97 5.39 -24.24
C ARG A 190 19.88 6.61 -24.37
N THR A 191 19.69 7.61 -23.51
CA THR A 191 20.49 8.83 -23.51
C THR A 191 21.99 8.54 -23.35
N TYR A 192 22.35 7.63 -22.45
CA TYR A 192 23.76 7.26 -22.27
C TYR A 192 24.34 6.49 -23.47
N LEU A 193 23.59 5.54 -24.04
CA LEU A 193 24.02 4.80 -25.23
C LEU A 193 24.14 5.71 -26.47
N ASP A 194 23.29 6.72 -26.58
CA ASP A 194 23.33 7.72 -27.65
C ASP A 194 24.57 8.61 -27.53
N LEU A 195 24.92 9.06 -26.32
CA LEU A 195 26.18 9.75 -26.05
C LEU A 195 27.38 8.92 -26.48
N VAL A 196 27.49 7.67 -26.00
CA VAL A 196 28.63 6.80 -26.35
C VAL A 196 28.70 6.57 -27.86
N THR A 197 27.54 6.48 -28.53
CA THR A 197 27.48 6.38 -30.00
C THR A 197 27.99 7.65 -30.68
N ALA A 198 27.61 8.83 -30.20
CA ALA A 198 28.06 10.11 -30.74
C ALA A 198 29.57 10.31 -30.54
N MET A 199 30.10 9.88 -29.39
CA MET A 199 31.51 10.01 -29.02
C MET A 199 32.42 8.94 -29.63
N ARG A 200 31.90 7.98 -30.41
CA ARG A 200 32.68 6.81 -30.89
C ARG A 200 33.95 7.12 -31.68
N THR A 201 34.09 8.32 -32.24
CA THR A 201 35.28 8.77 -33.00
C THR A 201 36.21 9.66 -32.17
N VAL A 202 35.85 9.95 -30.92
CA VAL A 202 36.66 10.72 -29.98
C VAL A 202 37.62 9.77 -29.28
N THR A 203 38.90 10.14 -29.18
CA THR A 203 39.94 9.35 -28.53
C THR A 203 39.52 8.91 -27.13
N GLY A 204 39.63 7.61 -26.85
CA GLY A 204 39.28 7.00 -25.56
C GLY A 204 37.86 6.46 -25.47
N TRP A 205 36.95 6.86 -26.37
CA TRP A 205 35.54 6.40 -26.38
C TRP A 205 35.27 5.21 -27.30
N ASP A 206 36.18 4.93 -28.22
CA ASP A 206 36.07 3.86 -29.22
C ASP A 206 35.93 2.47 -28.58
N MET A 207 36.81 2.14 -27.63
CA MET A 207 36.77 0.86 -26.93
C MET A 207 35.51 0.70 -26.08
N LEU A 208 35.09 1.76 -25.38
CA LEU A 208 33.82 1.75 -24.63
C LEU A 208 32.63 1.55 -25.57
N TYR A 209 32.62 2.22 -26.72
CA TYR A 209 31.60 2.03 -27.74
C TYR A 209 31.52 0.56 -28.18
N HIS A 210 32.66 -0.08 -28.47
CA HIS A 210 32.69 -1.47 -28.89
C HIS A 210 32.17 -2.41 -27.81
N ASP A 211 32.63 -2.26 -26.56
CA ASP A 211 32.21 -3.08 -25.43
C ASP A 211 30.69 -2.97 -25.21
N LEU A 212 30.15 -1.75 -25.11
CA LEU A 212 28.72 -1.54 -24.89
C LEU A 212 27.88 -1.98 -26.09
N ASN A 213 28.38 -1.82 -27.32
CA ASN A 213 27.67 -2.25 -28.52
C ASN A 213 27.50 -3.78 -28.57
N GLU A 214 28.47 -4.56 -28.10
CA GLU A 214 28.32 -6.01 -27.97
C GLU A 214 27.28 -6.39 -26.90
N MET A 215 27.25 -5.68 -25.76
CA MET A 215 26.22 -5.88 -24.74
C MET A 215 24.81 -5.57 -25.27
N VAL A 216 24.68 -4.48 -26.02
CA VAL A 216 23.42 -4.08 -26.67
C VAL A 216 22.99 -5.11 -27.71
N LYS A 217 23.90 -5.66 -28.51
CA LYS A 217 23.60 -6.75 -29.45
C LYS A 217 23.13 -8.01 -28.74
N ALA A 218 23.82 -8.41 -27.66
CA ALA A 218 23.45 -9.57 -26.86
C ALA A 218 22.04 -9.40 -26.25
N ALA A 219 21.74 -8.24 -25.68
CA ALA A 219 20.40 -7.93 -25.19
C ALA A 219 19.36 -7.87 -26.32
N ALA A 220 19.70 -7.34 -27.49
CA ALA A 220 18.79 -7.31 -28.63
C ALA A 220 18.48 -8.71 -29.20
N ALA A 221 19.38 -9.68 -29.01
CA ALA A 221 19.15 -11.07 -29.42
C ALA A 221 18.06 -11.75 -28.60
N THR A 222 17.85 -11.36 -27.33
CA THR A 222 16.88 -12.01 -26.45
C THR A 222 15.47 -11.93 -27.01
N TYR A 223 15.01 -10.75 -27.46
CA TYR A 223 13.66 -10.61 -28.03
C TYR A 223 13.56 -10.90 -29.54
N LYS A 224 14.69 -11.04 -30.25
CA LYS A 224 14.67 -11.55 -31.64
C LYS A 224 14.40 -13.06 -31.67
N ASN A 225 14.77 -13.75 -30.59
CA ASN A 225 14.51 -15.17 -30.40
C ASN A 225 13.17 -15.42 -29.67
N ASP A 226 12.70 -14.49 -28.82
CA ASP A 226 11.34 -14.51 -28.25
C ASP A 226 10.28 -13.99 -29.25
N LYS A 227 10.15 -14.61 -30.44
CA LYS A 227 8.99 -14.35 -31.29
C LYS A 227 7.73 -14.88 -30.61
N HIS A 228 6.83 -13.98 -30.23
CA HIS A 228 5.50 -14.35 -29.75
C HIS A 228 4.71 -15.03 -30.91
N PRO A 229 3.92 -16.08 -30.67
CA PRO A 229 3.16 -16.79 -31.72
C PRO A 229 2.23 -15.90 -32.56
N SER A 230 1.91 -14.70 -32.05
CA SER A 230 1.06 -13.70 -32.71
C SER A 230 1.71 -12.99 -33.91
N ASP A 231 3.02 -13.12 -34.11
CA ASP A 231 3.71 -12.50 -35.25
C ASP A 231 3.68 -13.37 -36.54
N GLN A 232 3.06 -14.55 -36.49
CA GLN A 232 2.74 -15.31 -37.69
C GLN A 232 1.52 -14.70 -38.37
N LYS A 233 1.69 -14.09 -39.55
CA LYS A 233 0.57 -13.73 -40.43
C LYS A 233 -0.27 -14.99 -40.68
N LYS A 234 -1.48 -15.02 -40.11
CA LYS A 234 -2.48 -16.05 -40.37
C LYS A 234 -2.86 -15.99 -41.86
N PRO A 235 -2.87 -17.12 -42.60
CA PRO A 235 -3.44 -17.14 -43.94
C PRO A 235 -4.90 -16.66 -43.89
N THR A 236 -5.27 -15.75 -44.78
CA THR A 236 -6.64 -15.26 -44.90
C THR A 236 -7.50 -16.31 -45.58
N ASP A 237 -8.42 -16.93 -44.84
CA ASP A 237 -9.47 -17.78 -45.39
C ASP A 237 -10.81 -17.01 -45.56
N PRO A 238 -11.65 -17.38 -46.54
CA PRO A 238 -12.71 -16.52 -47.08
C PRO A 238 -13.98 -16.47 -46.21
N LYS A 239 -14.71 -15.35 -46.31
CA LYS A 239 -16.00 -15.09 -45.63
C LYS A 239 -17.08 -16.13 -45.99
N ALA A 240 -17.71 -16.73 -44.98
CA ALA A 240 -18.94 -17.52 -45.12
C ALA A 240 -20.21 -16.64 -44.89
N PRO A 241 -21.35 -16.91 -45.57
CA PRO A 241 -22.59 -16.13 -45.46
C PRO A 241 -23.53 -16.56 -44.31
N LYS A 242 -24.50 -15.68 -44.00
CA LYS A 242 -25.40 -15.60 -42.83
C LYS A 242 -26.45 -16.72 -42.63
N ASP A 243 -26.87 -16.88 -41.37
CA ASP A 243 -27.90 -17.78 -40.79
C ASP A 243 -29.35 -17.61 -41.30
N PRO A 244 -30.21 -18.64 -41.06
CA PRO A 244 -31.54 -18.36 -40.51
C PRO A 244 -32.11 -19.36 -39.45
N LYS A 245 -32.59 -18.77 -38.33
CA LYS A 245 -33.75 -19.02 -37.41
C LYS A 245 -34.15 -20.41 -36.84
N ASP A 246 -34.35 -20.41 -35.51
CA ASP A 246 -34.98 -21.42 -34.62
C ASP A 246 -36.49 -21.65 -34.79
N PRO A 247 -37.02 -22.79 -34.28
CA PRO A 247 -38.16 -22.73 -33.35
C PRO A 247 -38.17 -23.72 -32.14
N LYS A 248 -38.34 -23.13 -30.94
CA LYS A 248 -39.02 -23.48 -29.64
C LYS A 248 -39.11 -24.90 -29.00
N GLU A 249 -38.89 -24.88 -27.67
CA GLU A 249 -39.03 -25.92 -26.61
C GLU A 249 -40.46 -26.43 -26.29
N PRO A 250 -40.58 -27.55 -25.54
CA PRO A 250 -41.28 -27.50 -24.24
C PRO A 250 -40.55 -28.20 -23.05
N LYS A 251 -40.94 -27.81 -21.82
CA LYS A 251 -40.25 -27.96 -20.51
C LYS A 251 -40.52 -29.23 -19.67
N GLU A 252 -39.60 -29.41 -18.69
CA GLU A 252 -39.35 -30.34 -17.55
C GLU A 252 -40.51 -30.94 -16.71
N PRO A 253 -40.23 -31.90 -15.79
CA PRO A 253 -39.99 -31.49 -14.39
C PRO A 253 -38.84 -32.18 -13.61
N LYS A 254 -38.36 -31.44 -12.61
CA LYS A 254 -37.17 -31.56 -11.72
C LYS A 254 -37.20 -32.66 -10.64
N LYS A 255 -36.03 -32.94 -10.05
CA LYS A 255 -35.78 -32.97 -8.58
C LYS A 255 -34.26 -32.99 -8.21
N PRO A 256 -33.84 -32.67 -6.96
CA PRO A 256 -33.20 -31.39 -6.63
C PRO A 256 -31.71 -31.47 -6.19
N LYS A 257 -30.99 -30.35 -6.39
CA LYS A 257 -29.63 -30.09 -5.90
C LYS A 257 -29.63 -29.58 -4.45
N LYS A 258 -28.64 -30.02 -3.67
CA LYS A 258 -28.24 -29.45 -2.36
C LYS A 258 -27.84 -27.97 -2.49
N PRO A 259 -28.19 -27.08 -1.54
CA PRO A 259 -27.59 -25.76 -1.41
C PRO A 259 -26.38 -25.73 -0.45
N LYS A 260 -25.28 -25.22 -1.01
CA LYS A 260 -24.17 -24.37 -0.50
C LYS A 260 -23.83 -24.28 0.99
N GLU A 261 -22.54 -24.48 1.26
CA GLU A 261 -21.79 -24.02 2.43
C GLU A 261 -21.75 -22.48 2.54
N GLY A 262 -21.54 -22.04 3.78
CA GLY A 262 -21.76 -20.71 4.32
C GLY A 262 -21.06 -19.55 3.62
N GLY A 263 -21.73 -18.40 3.76
CA GLY A 263 -21.42 -17.14 3.10
C GLY A 263 -20.13 -16.49 3.60
N GLY A 264 -19.59 -15.67 2.70
CA GLY A 264 -18.63 -14.64 3.03
C GLY A 264 -19.34 -13.51 3.77
N ASP A 265 -18.66 -12.99 4.77
CA ASP A 265 -18.85 -11.64 5.25
C ASP A 265 -17.66 -10.82 4.73
N ASP A 266 -17.96 -9.93 3.78
CA ASP A 266 -17.07 -8.95 3.19
C ASP A 266 -16.56 -8.01 4.29
N ILE A 267 -15.37 -8.28 4.83
CA ILE A 267 -14.59 -7.25 5.53
C ILE A 267 -13.98 -6.37 4.43
N HIS A 268 -14.67 -5.27 4.13
CA HIS A 268 -14.13 -4.20 3.30
C HIS A 268 -12.86 -3.64 3.96
N LEU A 269 -11.69 -4.04 3.45
CA LEU A 269 -10.50 -3.20 3.56
C LEU A 269 -10.79 -1.89 2.79
N PRO A 270 -10.50 -0.70 3.34
CA PRO A 270 -10.55 0.52 2.56
C PRO A 270 -9.40 0.53 1.55
N GLU A 271 -9.62 -0.12 0.40
CA GLU A 271 -8.86 0.13 -0.81
C GLU A 271 -9.55 1.26 -1.58
N GLU A 272 -9.08 2.50 -1.40
CA GLU A 272 -9.07 3.48 -2.49
C GLU A 272 -8.13 4.65 -2.16
N PRO A 273 -7.06 4.89 -2.94
CA PRO A 273 -6.41 6.19 -2.98
C PRO A 273 -7.25 7.14 -3.87
N PRO A 274 -7.41 8.43 -3.50
CA PRO A 274 -8.26 9.35 -4.25
C PRO A 274 -7.73 9.58 -5.67
N LYS A 275 -8.63 9.50 -6.66
CA LYS A 275 -8.36 9.91 -8.04
C LYS A 275 -8.06 11.40 -8.10
N LYS A 276 -6.96 11.78 -8.75
CA LYS A 276 -6.74 13.15 -9.25
C LYS A 276 -7.86 13.50 -10.24
N PRO A 277 -8.50 14.68 -10.15
CA PRO A 277 -9.31 15.19 -11.23
C PRO A 277 -8.43 15.68 -12.39
N GLU A 278 -8.74 15.26 -13.62
CA GLU A 278 -8.27 15.89 -14.86
C GLU A 278 -8.96 17.26 -15.05
N GLU A 279 -8.18 18.25 -15.48
CA GLU A 279 -8.64 19.59 -15.84
C GLU A 279 -9.55 19.58 -17.07
N GLY A 280 -10.59 20.43 -17.04
CA GLY A 280 -11.49 20.64 -18.18
C GLY A 280 -12.47 21.79 -17.99
N GLY A 281 -11.94 23.01 -17.82
CA GLY A 281 -12.48 24.33 -18.16
C GLY A 281 -13.98 24.66 -18.10
N GLY A 282 -14.30 25.75 -17.38
CA GLY A 282 -15.48 26.56 -17.70
C GLY A 282 -15.98 27.51 -16.61
N GLY A 283 -15.46 28.74 -16.60
CA GLY A 283 -16.29 29.94 -16.32
C GLY A 283 -16.44 30.41 -14.87
N GLY A 284 -15.68 31.46 -14.53
CA GLY A 284 -16.26 32.70 -13.99
C GLY A 284 -16.48 32.83 -12.48
N GLY A 285 -15.72 33.76 -11.87
CA GLY A 285 -16.27 34.67 -10.85
C GLY A 285 -15.69 34.58 -9.44
N GLY A 286 -14.89 35.58 -9.09
CA GLY A 286 -15.03 36.29 -7.81
C GLY A 286 -14.18 35.83 -6.62
N SER A 287 -13.33 36.75 -6.17
CA SER A 287 -12.97 37.01 -4.76
C SER A 287 -11.78 36.24 -4.16
N THR A 288 -10.61 36.88 -4.19
CA THR A 288 -9.45 36.66 -3.30
C THR A 288 -9.79 36.91 -1.83
N PRO A 289 -9.27 36.10 -0.90
CA PRO A 289 -8.95 36.55 0.45
C PRO A 289 -7.45 36.49 0.75
N GLU A 290 -6.99 37.55 1.43
CA GLU A 290 -5.62 37.83 1.87
C GLU A 290 -5.03 36.80 2.84
N GLN A 291 -3.70 36.71 2.80
CA GLN A 291 -2.83 35.93 3.67
C GLN A 291 -2.53 36.73 4.97
N PRO A 292 -2.51 36.11 6.17
CA PRO A 292 -2.21 36.83 7.40
C PRO A 292 -0.70 37.04 7.59
N THR A 293 -0.34 38.27 7.99
CA THR A 293 1.02 38.73 8.33
C THR A 293 1.41 38.32 9.76
N PRO A 294 2.69 38.04 10.06
CA PRO A 294 3.16 37.71 11.40
C PRO A 294 3.39 38.97 12.28
N PRO A 295 3.26 38.87 13.61
CA PRO A 295 3.30 40.03 14.51
C PRO A 295 4.73 40.56 14.75
N GLN A 296 4.87 41.88 14.76
CA GLN A 296 6.07 42.61 15.19
C GLN A 296 6.17 42.75 16.73
N PRO A 297 7.38 42.84 17.30
CA PRO A 297 7.61 43.04 18.73
C PRO A 297 7.41 44.50 19.16
N PRO A 298 7.11 44.78 20.44
CA PRO A 298 6.82 46.13 20.91
C PRO A 298 8.11 46.95 21.12
N GLU A 299 8.18 48.13 20.50
CA GLU A 299 9.12 49.18 20.87
C GLU A 299 8.59 49.98 22.07
N GLY A 300 9.51 50.29 22.98
CA GLY A 300 9.26 51.09 24.16
C GLY A 300 8.93 52.54 23.86
N GLY A 301 8.05 53.10 24.68
CA GLY A 301 7.89 54.54 24.88
C GLY A 301 8.25 54.87 26.32
N GLY A 302 9.26 55.72 26.50
CA GLY A 302 9.60 56.31 27.79
C GLY A 302 8.75 57.56 28.11
N GLY A 303 8.80 57.94 29.39
CA GLY A 303 8.67 59.32 29.84
C GLY A 303 7.34 59.71 30.49
N HIS A 304 7.20 59.47 31.80
CA HIS A 304 7.34 60.49 32.85
C HIS A 304 7.15 59.88 34.23
#